data_AF-A0A929IR68-F1
#
_entry.id   AF-A0A929IR68-F1
#
_cell.length_a   1.000
_cell.length_b   1.000
_cell.length_c   1.000
_cell.angle_alpha   90.00
_cell.angle_beta   90.00
_cell.angle_gamma   90.00
#
_symmetry.space_group_name_H-M   'P 1'
#
loop_
_entity.id
_entity.type
_entity.pdbx_description
1 polymer ?
#
loop_
_entity_poly.entity_id
_entity_poly.type
_entity_poly.pdbx_seq_one_letter_code
_entity_poly.pdbx_strand_id
1 'polypeptide(L)'
;MSMRPGNPFGSSPVRPVQEAPEELEADALYEDEPYNSRGESTEEEEDLQLEGMGSLAGVSIRRKADSNAAKPAGQPRATVARPEETAPRNIVEYWSRLKKGRRWPARTDIDVKQIGMYWPNSVLMRVGENGMPWQFEPLTADVMRGGGQSFHTGEIEFGNSLVMEWILGMGRGAQQAGRPQEDADRFPTDSGEVRYRAMTVPLGADDDTVSHILCHVQKM
;
A
#
# COMPACT_ATOMS: atom_id res chain seq x y z
N MET A 1 23.17 -29.86 66.02
CA MET A 1 22.57 -29.04 64.94
C MET A 1 23.54 -29.09 63.76
N SER A 2 23.30 -29.98 62.79
CA SER A 2 24.14 -30.14 61.60
C SER A 2 23.29 -29.86 60.37
N MET A 3 23.68 -28.85 59.60
CA MET A 3 23.12 -28.55 58.29
C MET A 3 23.75 -29.48 57.25
N ARG A 4 22.93 -30.06 56.37
CA ARG A 4 23.38 -30.68 55.12
C ARG A 4 23.09 -29.71 53.96
N PRO A 5 24.03 -29.45 53.05
CA PRO A 5 23.76 -28.67 51.85
C PRO A 5 23.04 -29.54 50.81
N GLY A 6 21.93 -29.03 50.29
CA GLY A 6 21.14 -29.63 49.21
C GLY A 6 21.78 -29.36 47.84
N ASN A 7 21.85 -30.42 47.04
CA ASN A 7 22.41 -30.46 45.69
C ASN A 7 21.41 -29.83 44.67
N PRO A 8 21.77 -28.78 43.89
CA PRO A 8 20.82 -28.09 43.01
C PRO A 8 20.83 -28.57 41.54
N PHE A 9 21.45 -29.71 41.21
CA PHE A 9 21.51 -30.18 39.83
C PHE A 9 20.32 -31.07 39.50
N GLY A 10 19.23 -30.42 39.06
CA GLY A 10 18.11 -31.07 38.38
C GLY A 10 18.56 -31.60 37.01
N SER A 11 18.43 -32.91 36.83
CA SER A 11 18.66 -33.60 35.55
C SER A 11 17.79 -33.00 34.45
N SER A 12 18.41 -32.44 33.41
CA SER A 12 17.73 -32.13 32.17
C SER A 12 17.38 -33.43 31.42
N PRO A 13 16.17 -33.55 30.86
CA PRO A 13 15.83 -34.68 30.00
C PRO A 13 16.61 -34.58 28.69
N VAL A 14 17.35 -35.64 28.37
CA VAL A 14 18.00 -35.87 27.08
C VAL A 14 16.93 -35.91 26.01
N ARG A 15 16.96 -34.98 25.06
CA ARG A 15 16.08 -35.02 23.87
C ARG A 15 16.54 -36.13 22.93
N PRO A 16 15.63 -36.91 22.34
CA PRO A 16 15.98 -37.89 21.32
C PRO A 16 16.53 -37.17 20.07
N VAL A 17 17.64 -37.68 19.57
CA VAL A 17 18.24 -37.31 18.28
C VAL A 17 17.25 -37.69 17.19
N GLN A 18 16.68 -36.69 16.51
CA GLN A 18 15.92 -36.93 15.29
C GLN A 18 16.91 -37.18 14.16
N GLU A 19 16.84 -38.39 13.60
CA GLU A 19 17.58 -38.80 12.40
C GLU A 19 17.29 -37.86 11.23
N ALA A 20 18.35 -37.51 10.51
CA ALA A 20 18.29 -36.70 9.30
C ALA A 20 17.57 -37.47 8.17
N PRO A 21 16.73 -36.81 7.36
CA PRO A 21 16.14 -37.44 6.19
C PRO A 21 17.21 -37.73 5.13
N GLU A 22 17.15 -38.96 4.60
CA GLU A 22 17.91 -39.45 3.45
C GLU A 22 17.88 -38.47 2.28
N GLU A 23 19.06 -38.23 1.71
CA GLU A 23 19.25 -37.57 0.42
C GLU A 23 18.59 -38.42 -0.67
N LEU A 24 17.42 -37.97 -1.13
CA LEU A 24 16.83 -38.43 -2.38
C LEU A 24 17.59 -37.77 -3.54
N GLU A 25 18.54 -38.51 -4.10
CA GLU A 25 19.13 -38.24 -5.41
C GLU A 25 18.02 -38.28 -6.46
N ALA A 26 17.55 -37.10 -6.88
CA ALA A 26 16.69 -36.93 -8.04
C ALA A 26 17.56 -36.68 -9.27
N ASP A 27 17.88 -37.78 -9.98
CA ASP A 27 18.30 -37.75 -11.38
C ASP A 27 17.16 -37.19 -12.23
N ALA A 28 17.11 -35.86 -12.37
CA ALA A 28 16.27 -35.21 -13.36
C ALA A 28 17.06 -35.11 -14.68
N LEU A 29 16.71 -36.04 -15.57
CA LEU A 29 17.00 -36.01 -17.00
C LEU A 29 16.74 -34.60 -17.56
N TYR A 30 17.81 -33.96 -18.03
CA TYR A 30 17.76 -32.76 -18.87
C TYR A 30 17.19 -33.19 -20.24
N GLU A 31 15.90 -32.94 -20.48
CA GLU A 31 15.37 -32.98 -21.83
C GLU A 31 15.72 -31.66 -22.54
N ASP A 32 16.56 -31.78 -23.56
CA ASP A 32 16.89 -30.73 -24.54
C ASP A 32 15.60 -30.28 -25.25
N GLU A 33 15.02 -29.17 -24.82
CA GLU A 33 14.01 -28.46 -25.60
C GLU A 33 14.70 -27.65 -26.72
N PRO A 34 14.38 -27.88 -28.01
CA PRO A 34 15.04 -27.21 -29.11
C PRO A 34 14.66 -25.72 -29.19
N TYR A 35 15.72 -24.92 -29.28
CA TYR A 35 15.75 -23.49 -29.54
C TYR A 35 14.91 -23.11 -30.78
N ASN A 36 13.70 -22.58 -30.56
CA ASN A 36 12.83 -22.13 -31.64
C ASN A 36 13.23 -20.71 -32.09
N SER A 37 14.23 -20.62 -32.96
CA SER A 37 14.56 -19.43 -33.73
C SER A 37 13.70 -19.34 -34.98
N ARG A 38 12.63 -18.51 -35.00
CA ARG A 38 12.18 -17.87 -36.25
C ARG A 38 11.02 -16.88 -36.10
N GLY A 39 11.14 -15.76 -36.83
CA GLY A 39 10.14 -14.71 -37.06
C GLY A 39 10.69 -13.37 -36.59
N GLU A 40 11.56 -12.66 -37.33
CA GLU A 40 11.36 -12.11 -38.68
C GLU A 40 9.99 -11.44 -38.87
N SER A 41 10.01 -10.14 -38.53
CA SER A 41 9.46 -9.00 -39.29
C SER A 41 8.00 -9.01 -39.74
N THR A 42 7.25 -8.02 -39.25
CA THR A 42 6.42 -7.14 -40.10
C THR A 42 6.37 -5.76 -39.49
N GLU A 43 7.04 -4.83 -40.17
CA GLU A 43 6.77 -3.40 -40.13
C GLU A 43 5.42 -3.18 -40.83
N GLU A 44 4.40 -2.70 -40.11
CA GLU A 44 3.21 -2.10 -40.72
C GLU A 44 3.11 -0.65 -40.22
N GLU A 45 3.58 0.25 -41.09
CA GLU A 45 3.13 1.63 -41.15
C GLU A 45 1.64 1.65 -41.48
N GLU A 46 0.81 2.11 -40.55
CA GLU A 46 -0.50 2.68 -40.88
C GLU A 46 -0.48 4.18 -40.61
N ASP A 47 0.00 4.90 -41.63
CA ASP A 47 -0.50 6.22 -41.96
C ASP A 47 -1.94 6.08 -42.47
N LEU A 48 -2.89 6.87 -41.94
CA LEU A 48 -3.88 7.66 -42.69
C LEU A 48 -5.10 8.09 -41.85
N GLN A 49 -5.44 9.37 -42.07
CA GLN A 49 -6.79 9.96 -42.08
C GLN A 49 -7.38 10.59 -40.81
N LEU A 50 -7.00 11.86 -40.68
CA LEU A 50 -7.89 13.04 -40.64
C LEU A 50 -9.38 12.81 -41.03
N GLU A 51 -10.20 13.66 -40.39
CA GLU A 51 -11.56 14.10 -40.74
C GLU A 51 -12.71 13.48 -39.94
N GLY A 52 -12.94 14.06 -38.76
CA GLY A 52 -14.17 13.94 -37.99
C GLY A 52 -14.68 15.30 -37.55
N MET A 53 -15.04 16.16 -38.52
CA MET A 53 -15.82 17.37 -38.27
C MET A 53 -17.21 16.97 -37.77
N GLY A 54 -17.51 17.25 -36.50
CA GLY A 54 -18.76 16.87 -35.85
C GLY A 54 -19.30 17.94 -34.91
N SER A 55 -20.02 18.90 -35.49
CA SER A 55 -21.23 19.52 -34.92
C SER A 55 -21.12 20.27 -33.57
N LEU A 56 -20.82 21.58 -33.67
CA LEU A 56 -21.17 22.57 -32.64
C LEU A 56 -22.63 23.01 -32.82
N ALA A 57 -23.56 22.30 -32.17
CA ALA A 57 -24.87 22.82 -31.78
C ALA A 57 -24.84 22.92 -30.24
N GLY A 58 -24.93 24.09 -29.61
CA GLY A 58 -25.95 25.11 -29.82
C GLY A 58 -26.97 24.99 -28.69
N VAL A 59 -26.64 25.44 -27.48
CA VAL A 59 -27.64 25.79 -26.45
C VAL A 59 -27.14 26.96 -25.60
N SER A 60 -27.49 28.17 -26.03
CA SER A 60 -27.39 29.37 -25.21
C SER A 60 -28.55 29.39 -24.22
N ILE A 61 -28.34 28.92 -22.99
CA ILE A 61 -29.30 29.15 -21.89
C ILE A 61 -29.04 30.54 -21.31
N ARG A 62 -29.78 31.54 -21.81
CA ARG A 62 -29.99 32.81 -21.09
C ARG A 62 -30.87 32.53 -19.87
N ARG A 63 -30.28 32.43 -18.68
CA ARG A 63 -31.04 32.59 -17.43
C ARG A 63 -31.22 34.08 -17.16
N LYS A 64 -32.49 34.50 -17.15
CA LYS A 64 -32.93 35.81 -16.66
C LYS A 64 -32.49 35.98 -15.21
N ALA A 65 -31.87 37.12 -14.94
CA ALA A 65 -31.68 37.65 -13.61
C ALA A 65 -33.02 38.23 -13.15
N ASP A 66 -33.74 37.52 -12.29
CA ASP A 66 -34.79 38.10 -11.47
C ASP A 66 -34.18 38.47 -10.11
N SER A 67 -33.85 39.75 -10.00
CA SER A 67 -33.48 40.43 -8.76
C SER A 67 -34.71 40.49 -7.85
N ASN A 68 -34.82 39.55 -6.91
CA ASN A 68 -35.75 39.66 -5.79
C ASN A 68 -34.96 39.79 -4.49
N ALA A 69 -34.65 41.05 -4.15
CA ALA A 69 -33.97 41.43 -2.92
C ALA A 69 -34.96 41.38 -1.74
N ALA A 70 -35.20 40.17 -1.22
CA ALA A 70 -35.76 39.98 0.12
C ALA A 70 -34.60 39.75 1.09
N LYS A 71 -34.47 40.67 2.06
CA LYS A 71 -33.46 40.69 3.13
C LYS A 71 -33.81 39.62 4.17
N PRO A 72 -33.09 38.49 4.31
CA PRO A 72 -33.29 37.62 5.45
C PRO A 72 -32.64 38.27 6.67
N ALA A 73 -33.47 38.55 7.68
CA ALA A 73 -33.05 38.93 9.01
C ALA A 73 -32.01 37.93 9.53
N GLY A 74 -30.92 38.45 10.08
CA GLY A 74 -29.79 37.67 10.56
C GLY A 74 -30.20 36.64 11.60
N GLN A 75 -30.19 35.37 11.19
CA GLN A 75 -29.91 34.31 12.14
C GLN A 75 -28.43 34.40 12.51
N PRO A 76 -28.08 34.45 13.81
CA PRO A 76 -26.70 34.22 14.20
C PRO A 76 -26.35 32.82 13.71
N ARG A 77 -25.51 32.75 12.66
CA ARG A 77 -24.81 31.51 12.30
C ARG A 77 -24.04 31.13 13.55
N ALA A 78 -24.56 30.17 14.30
CA ALA A 78 -23.78 29.44 15.27
C ALA A 78 -22.61 28.87 14.47
N THR A 79 -21.45 29.51 14.61
CA THR A 79 -20.17 28.95 14.21
C THR A 79 -20.02 27.71 15.06
N VAL A 80 -20.55 26.59 14.58
CA VAL A 80 -20.27 25.29 15.16
C VAL A 80 -18.77 25.18 14.99
N ALA A 81 -18.03 25.40 16.09
CA ALA A 81 -16.61 25.16 16.16
C ALA A 81 -16.46 23.68 15.84
N ARG A 82 -16.21 23.38 14.56
CA ARG A 82 -15.80 22.06 14.14
C ARG A 82 -14.56 21.80 14.97
N PRO A 83 -14.55 20.78 15.84
CA PRO A 83 -13.36 20.44 16.59
C PRO A 83 -12.24 20.39 15.55
N GLU A 84 -11.21 21.20 15.72
CA GLU A 84 -9.99 21.05 14.94
C GLU A 84 -9.43 19.69 15.35
N GLU A 85 -9.91 18.65 14.69
CA GLU A 85 -9.47 17.29 14.88
C GLU A 85 -8.02 17.31 14.46
N THR A 86 -7.15 17.36 15.48
CA THR A 86 -5.72 17.55 15.31
C THR A 86 -5.25 16.49 14.33
N ALA A 87 -4.69 16.95 13.21
CA ALA A 87 -4.21 16.09 12.15
C ALA A 87 -3.33 14.98 12.77
N PRO A 88 -3.57 13.70 12.46
CA PRO A 88 -2.81 12.62 13.08
C PRO A 88 -1.33 12.82 12.79
N ARG A 89 -0.46 12.59 13.79
CA ARG A 89 0.98 12.87 13.63
C ARG A 89 1.65 11.88 12.69
N ASN A 90 1.12 10.66 12.60
CA ASN A 90 1.59 9.62 11.71
C ASN A 90 0.45 8.66 11.33
N ILE A 91 0.72 7.81 10.34
CA ILE A 91 -0.24 6.86 9.79
C ILE A 91 -0.69 5.78 10.78
N VAL A 92 0.16 5.44 11.76
CA VAL A 92 -0.15 4.43 12.80
C VAL A 92 -1.19 4.97 13.79
N GLU A 93 -1.08 6.25 14.15
CA GLU A 93 -2.07 6.94 14.99
C GLU A 93 -3.42 7.05 14.26
N TYR A 94 -3.40 7.44 12.98
CA TYR A 94 -4.58 7.44 12.13
C TYR A 94 -5.26 6.06 12.09
N TRP A 95 -4.50 5.03 11.76
CA TRP A 95 -4.96 3.64 11.75
C TRP A 95 -5.55 3.19 13.09
N SER A 96 -4.90 3.56 14.21
CA SER A 96 -5.38 3.21 15.55
C SER A 96 -6.74 3.84 15.86
N ARG A 97 -6.97 5.09 15.43
CA ARG A 97 -8.27 5.78 15.58
C ARG A 97 -9.38 5.08 14.78
N LEU A 98 -9.07 4.53 13.61
CA LEU A 98 -10.05 3.84 12.76
C LEU A 98 -10.53 2.49 13.30
N LYS A 99 -9.73 1.81 14.12
CA LYS A 99 -10.06 0.48 14.66
C LYS A 99 -11.39 0.45 15.40
N LYS A 100 -11.71 1.49 16.18
CA LYS A 100 -12.97 1.60 16.95
C LYS A 100 -13.31 0.33 17.76
N GLY A 101 -12.29 -0.30 18.36
CA GLY A 101 -12.44 -1.54 19.14
C GLY A 101 -12.28 -2.85 18.36
N ARG A 102 -12.25 -2.82 17.03
CA ARG A 102 -11.90 -3.99 16.19
C ARG A 102 -10.41 -4.32 16.26
N ARG A 103 -10.03 -5.52 15.80
CA ARG A 103 -8.63 -5.92 15.66
C ARG A 103 -7.91 -5.08 14.60
N TRP A 104 -8.56 -4.83 13.47
CA TRP A 104 -8.08 -4.01 12.37
C TRP A 104 -9.21 -3.11 11.83
N PRO A 105 -8.88 -1.92 11.28
CA PRO A 105 -9.85 -1.18 10.50
C PRO A 105 -10.06 -1.84 9.13
N ALA A 106 -11.24 -1.69 8.56
CA ALA A 106 -11.53 -2.17 7.22
C ALA A 106 -10.97 -1.18 6.18
N ARG A 107 -10.73 -1.67 4.97
CA ARG A 107 -10.34 -0.82 3.81
C ARG A 107 -11.32 0.35 3.62
N THR A 108 -12.62 0.13 3.82
CA THR A 108 -13.67 1.14 3.67
C THR A 108 -13.63 2.24 4.74
N ASP A 109 -12.90 2.04 5.84
CA ASP A 109 -12.72 3.07 6.88
C ASP A 109 -11.64 4.09 6.50
N ILE A 110 -10.84 3.80 5.47
CA ILE A 110 -9.78 4.70 5.00
C ILE A 110 -10.40 5.88 4.25
N ASP A 111 -10.18 7.08 4.77
CA ASP A 111 -10.42 8.34 4.06
C ASP A 111 -9.25 8.62 3.12
N VAL A 112 -9.42 8.24 1.86
CA VAL A 112 -8.45 8.44 0.78
C VAL A 112 -8.04 9.91 0.63
N LYS A 113 -8.95 10.87 0.86
CA LYS A 113 -8.61 12.30 0.74
C LYS A 113 -7.68 12.71 1.87
N GLN A 114 -7.93 12.22 3.08
CA GLN A 114 -7.06 12.45 4.21
C GLN A 114 -5.68 11.83 4.01
N ILE A 115 -5.62 10.58 3.53
CA ILE A 115 -4.35 9.93 3.19
C ILE A 115 -3.59 10.74 2.13
N GLY A 116 -4.24 11.11 1.03
CA GLY A 116 -3.59 11.88 -0.03
C GLY A 116 -3.10 13.27 0.42
N MET A 117 -3.78 13.89 1.39
CA MET A 117 -3.41 15.19 1.93
C MET A 117 -2.21 15.13 2.90
N TYR A 118 -2.19 14.15 3.81
CA TYR A 118 -1.20 14.08 4.88
C TYR A 118 -0.05 13.10 4.61
N TRP A 119 -0.29 12.07 3.80
CA TRP A 119 0.68 11.01 3.47
C TRP A 119 0.62 10.67 1.96
N PRO A 120 0.99 11.61 1.08
CA PRO A 120 0.88 11.43 -0.38
C PRO A 120 1.70 10.25 -0.92
N ASN A 121 2.76 9.86 -0.22
CA ASN A 121 3.61 8.72 -0.52
C ASN A 121 3.07 7.43 0.11
N SER A 122 1.77 7.18 -0.03
CA SER A 122 1.11 5.98 0.51
C SER A 122 0.61 5.06 -0.58
N VAL A 123 0.81 3.76 -0.40
CA VAL A 123 0.34 2.71 -1.29
C VAL A 123 -0.55 1.75 -0.51
N LEU A 124 -1.63 1.30 -1.15
CA LEU A 124 -2.45 0.21 -0.63
C LEU A 124 -2.04 -1.07 -1.33
N MET A 125 -1.85 -2.14 -0.58
CA MET A 125 -1.53 -3.45 -1.10
C MET A 125 -2.64 -4.41 -0.74
N ARG A 126 -3.22 -5.07 -1.74
CA ARG A 126 -4.15 -6.18 -1.51
C ARG A 126 -3.35 -7.46 -1.30
N VAL A 127 -3.63 -8.13 -0.19
CA VAL A 127 -3.05 -9.44 0.13
C VAL A 127 -3.63 -10.46 -0.83
N GLY A 128 -2.77 -11.19 -1.54
CA GLY A 128 -3.19 -12.25 -2.44
C GLY A 128 -3.76 -13.45 -1.66
N GLU A 129 -4.90 -13.97 -2.10
CA GLU A 129 -5.47 -15.21 -1.60
C GLU A 129 -4.88 -16.41 -2.37
N ASN A 130 -4.70 -17.56 -1.71
CA ASN A 130 -4.44 -18.84 -2.37
C ASN A 130 -3.27 -18.85 -3.37
N GLY A 131 -2.14 -18.25 -3.00
CA GLY A 131 -0.94 -18.22 -3.86
C GLY A 131 -0.95 -17.12 -4.94
N MET A 132 -1.98 -16.28 -4.97
CA MET A 132 -2.00 -15.11 -5.85
C MET A 132 -0.95 -14.07 -5.42
N PRO A 133 -0.34 -13.36 -6.39
CA PRO A 133 0.59 -12.29 -6.08
C PRO A 133 -0.13 -11.12 -5.39
N TRP A 134 0.65 -10.36 -4.62
CA TRP A 134 0.19 -9.10 -4.04
C TRP A 134 -0.12 -8.09 -5.14
N GLN A 135 -1.21 -7.34 -4.98
CA GLN A 135 -1.62 -6.32 -5.95
C GLN A 135 -1.50 -4.93 -5.33
N PHE A 136 -0.87 -4.00 -6.05
CA PHE A 136 -0.81 -2.60 -5.64
C PHE A 136 -2.05 -1.85 -6.11
N GLU A 137 -2.75 -1.21 -5.18
CA GLU A 137 -3.87 -0.34 -5.44
C GLU A 137 -3.43 1.12 -5.21
N PRO A 138 -3.50 1.98 -6.24
CA PRO A 138 -3.33 3.41 -6.05
C PRO A 138 -4.48 3.97 -5.22
N LEU A 139 -4.18 4.49 -4.02
CA LEU A 139 -5.18 5.17 -3.20
C LEU A 139 -5.66 6.46 -3.86
N THR A 140 -4.77 7.19 -4.53
CA THR A 140 -5.00 8.57 -5.01
C THR A 140 -5.28 8.67 -6.51
N ALA A 141 -5.75 7.60 -7.16
CA ALA A 141 -5.99 7.60 -8.61
C ALA A 141 -6.94 8.73 -9.09
N ASP A 142 -7.91 9.15 -8.27
CA ASP A 142 -8.82 10.26 -8.61
C ASP A 142 -8.24 11.66 -8.37
N VAL A 143 -7.18 11.80 -7.56
CA VAL A 143 -6.44 13.08 -7.41
C VAL A 143 -5.42 13.24 -8.55
N MET A 144 -4.95 12.13 -9.12
CA MET A 144 -3.97 12.06 -10.21
C MET A 144 -4.58 11.93 -11.61
N ARG A 145 -5.92 11.93 -11.74
CA ARG A 145 -6.68 11.73 -13.00
C ARG A 145 -6.55 12.87 -14.05
N GLY A 146 -5.43 13.61 -14.00
CA GLY A 146 -4.99 14.56 -15.03
C GLY A 146 -3.99 13.98 -16.03
N GLY A 147 -3.49 12.76 -15.86
CA GLY A 147 -2.61 12.13 -16.85
C GLY A 147 -2.18 10.76 -16.35
N GLY A 148 -2.04 9.79 -17.26
CA GLY A 148 -1.55 8.44 -16.97
C GLY A 148 -0.08 8.41 -16.54
N GLN A 149 0.25 9.14 -15.48
CA GLN A 149 1.58 9.19 -14.90
C GLN A 149 1.64 8.23 -13.72
N SER A 150 2.71 7.43 -13.75
CA SER A 150 3.22 6.58 -12.69
C SER A 150 3.13 7.24 -11.31
N PHE A 151 3.21 6.42 -10.25
CA PHE A 151 3.22 6.74 -8.82
C PHE A 151 4.33 7.73 -8.36
N HIS A 152 4.78 8.66 -9.21
CA HIS A 152 5.77 9.66 -8.93
C HIS A 152 5.11 10.87 -8.28
N THR A 153 5.05 10.86 -6.95
CA THR A 153 5.07 12.10 -6.17
C THR A 153 6.41 12.87 -6.32
N GLY A 154 7.33 12.39 -7.18
CA GLY A 154 8.65 12.97 -7.45
C GLY A 154 9.68 12.72 -6.34
N GLU A 155 9.23 12.38 -5.14
CA GLU A 155 10.09 12.23 -3.96
C GLU A 155 10.54 10.78 -3.70
N ILE A 156 9.67 9.80 -4.00
CA ILE A 156 9.95 8.38 -3.81
C ILE A 156 10.05 7.69 -5.17
N GLU A 157 11.15 6.98 -5.37
CA GLU A 157 11.40 6.21 -6.58
C GLU A 157 10.71 4.84 -6.49
N PHE A 158 9.37 4.81 -6.53
CA PHE A 158 8.61 3.54 -6.60
C PHE A 158 8.90 2.72 -7.87
N GLY A 159 9.63 3.28 -8.84
CA GLY A 159 10.17 2.54 -10.00
C GLY A 159 11.39 1.68 -9.69
N ASN A 160 12.04 1.88 -8.54
CA ASN A 160 13.17 1.07 -8.11
C ASN A 160 12.66 -0.28 -7.55
N SER A 161 13.03 -1.37 -8.21
CA SER A 161 12.60 -2.72 -7.85
C SER A 161 13.00 -3.12 -6.43
N LEU A 162 14.15 -2.65 -5.92
CA LEU A 162 14.61 -2.94 -4.56
C LEU A 162 13.72 -2.29 -3.51
N VAL A 163 13.29 -1.03 -3.75
CA VAL A 163 12.37 -0.32 -2.85
C VAL A 163 11.02 -1.05 -2.82
N MET A 164 10.54 -1.50 -3.98
CA MET A 164 9.27 -2.24 -4.07
C MET A 164 9.34 -3.61 -3.38
N GLU A 165 10.44 -4.34 -3.54
CA GLU A 165 10.66 -5.62 -2.87
C GLU A 165 10.72 -5.45 -1.34
N TRP A 166 11.41 -4.42 -0.86
CA TRP A 166 11.45 -4.06 0.57
C TRP A 166 10.06 -3.74 1.11
N ILE A 167 9.28 -2.91 0.41
CA ILE A 167 7.88 -2.59 0.80
C ILE A 167 7.02 -3.85 0.86
N LEU A 168 7.16 -4.77 -0.11
CA LEU A 168 6.45 -6.06 -0.09
C LEU A 168 6.87 -6.93 1.09
N GLY A 169 8.17 -6.98 1.40
CA GLY A 169 8.70 -7.68 2.58
C GLY A 169 8.08 -7.16 3.87
N MET A 170 8.05 -5.83 4.04
CA MET A 170 7.37 -5.18 5.15
C MET A 170 5.86 -5.48 5.20
N GLY A 171 5.19 -5.50 4.05
CA GLY A 171 3.78 -5.85 3.94
C GLY A 171 3.50 -7.26 4.44
N ARG A 172 4.31 -8.25 4.02
CA ARG A 172 4.24 -9.63 4.50
C ARG A 172 4.48 -9.72 6.02
N GLY A 173 5.46 -8.98 6.53
CA GLY A 173 5.73 -8.91 7.97
C GLY A 173 4.53 -8.38 8.77
N ALA A 174 3.91 -7.29 8.31
CA ALA A 174 2.72 -6.72 8.94
C ALA A 174 1.50 -7.64 8.85
N GLN A 175 1.31 -8.33 7.73
CA GLN A 175 0.25 -9.32 7.55
C GLN A 175 0.40 -10.47 8.56
N GLN A 176 1.59 -11.08 8.64
CA GLN A 176 1.86 -12.20 9.55
C GLN A 176 1.77 -11.79 11.02
N ALA A 177 2.28 -10.61 11.37
CA ALA A 177 2.27 -10.13 12.74
C ALA A 177 0.91 -9.57 13.17
N GLY A 178 0.04 -9.19 12.23
CA GLY A 178 -1.25 -8.56 12.51
C GLY A 178 -1.15 -7.23 13.26
N ARG A 179 -0.02 -6.52 13.14
CA ARG A 179 0.25 -5.25 13.84
C ARG A 179 1.06 -4.30 12.95
N PRO A 180 1.06 -2.99 13.25
CA PRO A 180 1.92 -2.03 12.56
C PRO A 180 3.38 -2.46 12.58
N GLN A 181 4.07 -2.27 11.47
CA GLN A 181 5.52 -2.44 11.35
C GLN A 181 6.14 -1.15 10.83
N GLU A 182 7.39 -0.91 11.22
CA GLU A 182 8.17 0.23 10.81
C GLU A 182 9.58 -0.25 10.53
N ASP A 183 10.15 0.22 9.43
CA ASP A 183 11.53 -0.08 9.05
C ASP A 183 12.14 1.12 8.31
N ALA A 184 13.47 1.15 8.24
CA ALA A 184 14.19 2.16 7.49
C ALA A 184 15.45 1.57 6.86
N ASP A 185 15.61 1.80 5.57
CA ASP A 185 16.72 1.23 4.79
C ASP A 185 17.24 2.25 3.78
N ARG A 186 18.35 1.91 3.11
CA ARG A 186 19.01 2.75 2.13
C ARG A 186 19.05 2.07 0.77
N PHE A 187 18.79 2.85 -0.27
CA PHE A 187 18.70 2.34 -1.63
C PHE A 187 19.54 3.18 -2.58
N PRO A 188 20.22 2.56 -3.55
CA PRO A 188 20.87 3.29 -4.63
C PRO A 188 19.82 3.93 -5.53
N THR A 189 20.05 5.19 -5.91
CA THR A 189 19.26 5.98 -6.86
C THR A 189 20.19 6.62 -7.88
N ASP A 190 19.63 7.19 -8.95
CA ASP A 190 20.40 7.95 -9.94
C ASP A 190 21.13 9.16 -9.31
N SER A 191 20.60 9.68 -8.19
CA SER A 191 21.17 10.80 -7.43
C SER A 191 22.12 10.40 -6.30
N GLY A 192 22.38 9.10 -6.12
CA GLY A 192 23.19 8.53 -5.03
C GLY A 192 22.38 7.65 -4.07
N GLU A 193 22.91 7.37 -2.90
CA GLU A 193 22.21 6.59 -1.87
C GLU A 193 21.15 7.44 -1.16
N VAL A 194 19.90 6.99 -1.14
CA VAL A 194 18.78 7.64 -0.44
C VAL A 194 18.29 6.75 0.70
N ARG A 195 18.04 7.35 1.86
CA ARG A 195 17.43 6.67 3.01
C ARG A 195 15.92 6.84 2.98
N TYR A 196 15.20 5.72 3.08
CA TYR A 196 13.75 5.70 3.23
C TYR A 196 13.35 5.16 4.60
N ARG A 197 12.20 5.61 5.09
CA ARG A 197 11.49 5.04 6.24
C ARG A 197 10.09 4.65 5.78
N ALA A 198 9.67 3.43 6.10
CA ALA A 198 8.36 2.93 5.75
C ALA A 198 7.59 2.51 7.01
N MET A 199 6.29 2.73 6.99
CA MET A 199 5.35 2.32 8.03
C MET A 199 4.22 1.54 7.36
N THR A 200 4.02 0.29 7.75
CA THR A 200 2.95 -0.57 7.24
C THR A 200 1.93 -0.86 8.33
N VAL A 201 0.65 -0.79 7.97
CA VAL A 201 -0.46 -1.08 8.89
C VAL A 201 -1.44 -2.07 8.26
N PRO A 202 -1.87 -3.12 8.98
CA PRO A 202 -2.78 -4.13 8.45
C PRO A 202 -4.24 -3.66 8.48
N LEU A 203 -4.99 -4.01 7.45
CA LEU A 203 -6.42 -3.76 7.32
C LEU A 203 -7.16 -5.10 7.13
N GLY A 204 -8.32 -5.22 7.75
CA GLY A 204 -9.15 -6.42 7.71
C GLY A 204 -10.63 -6.06 7.67
N ALA A 205 -11.41 -6.73 6.83
CA ALA A 205 -12.87 -6.56 6.82
C ALA A 205 -13.52 -7.21 8.04
N ASP A 206 -12.85 -8.23 8.59
CA ASP A 206 -13.18 -8.97 9.79
C ASP A 206 -12.00 -8.96 10.79
N ASP A 207 -12.20 -9.56 11.96
CA ASP A 207 -11.19 -9.67 13.01
C ASP A 207 -10.27 -10.90 12.84
N ASP A 208 -10.47 -11.68 11.78
CA ASP A 208 -9.82 -12.97 11.53
C ASP A 208 -8.71 -12.86 10.48
N THR A 209 -8.91 -12.08 9.43
CA THR A 209 -8.01 -12.01 8.26
C THR A 209 -7.56 -10.59 7.92
N VAL A 210 -6.26 -10.47 7.58
CA VAL A 210 -5.70 -9.25 7.00
C VAL A 210 -5.86 -9.33 5.48
N SER A 211 -6.70 -8.47 4.91
CA SER A 211 -6.99 -8.45 3.47
C SER A 211 -6.19 -7.40 2.71
N HIS A 212 -5.76 -6.33 3.40
CA HIS A 212 -4.96 -5.26 2.79
C HIS A 212 -3.89 -4.76 3.76
N ILE A 213 -2.83 -4.18 3.21
CA ILE A 213 -1.81 -3.43 3.95
C ILE A 213 -1.76 -2.02 3.39
N LEU A 214 -1.87 -1.02 4.27
CA LEU A 214 -1.55 0.35 3.93
C LEU A 214 -0.10 0.62 4.29
N CYS A 215 0.71 1.05 3.32
CA CYS A 215 2.10 1.40 3.50
C CYS A 215 2.30 2.89 3.20
N HIS A 216 3.01 3.60 4.08
CA HIS A 216 3.49 4.94 3.81
C HIS A 216 5.02 4.97 3.85
N VAL A 217 5.62 5.59 2.83
CA VAL A 217 7.06 5.71 2.67
C VAL A 217 7.45 7.20 2.72
N GLN A 218 8.51 7.53 3.42
CA GLN A 218 9.07 8.88 3.47
C GLN A 218 10.58 8.84 3.23
N LYS A 219 11.08 9.84 2.52
CA LYS A 219 12.52 10.10 2.40
C LYS A 219 13.01 10.76 3.70
N MET A 220 14.18 10.34 4.18
CA MET A 220 14.78 10.80 5.46
C MET A 220 15.95 11.75 5.22
#